data_AF-A0A9Q3W938-F1
#
_entry.id   AF-A0A9Q3W938-F1
#
_cell.length_a   1.000
_cell.length_b   1.000
_cell.length_c   1.000
_cell.angle_alpha   90.00
_cell.angle_beta   90.00
_cell.angle_gamma   90.00
#
_symmetry.space_group_name_H-M   'P 1'
#
loop_
_entity.id
_entity.type
_entity.pdbx_description
1 polymer ?
#
loop_
_entity_poly.entity_id
_entity_poly.type
_entity_poly.pdbx_seq_one_letter_code
_entity_poly.pdbx_strand_id
1 'polypeptide(L)'
;SRGVSLILTPVLAQALHDLPIFNEAKAALGISHTALNQLRRRVAMRHRDQLDRWWRDRIDGLKTLPIDTFARCYGVHPDTVKAYHQRLVGPTQPGTNRTWEYQRVNQLMVMFLDHHADTGFTDLRHAKQNPAIPMGEYGYREETPQGPVYLFTSDTLVRAIPEFTLKRISRALEATGWVEASTWVNGEKPIPKPRRISGRRNLYYHVHRPNS
;
A
#
# COMPACT_ATOMS: atom_id res chain seq x y z
N SER A 1 11.23 32.78 -36.62
CA SER A 1 11.17 31.39 -37.11
C SER A 1 9.75 31.08 -37.54
N ARG A 2 9.54 30.65 -38.79
CA ARG A 2 8.21 30.29 -39.29
C ARG A 2 7.72 29.07 -38.50
N GLY A 3 6.74 29.29 -37.62
CA GLY A 3 6.18 28.24 -36.77
C GLY A 3 5.52 27.18 -37.64
N VAL A 4 5.90 25.92 -37.43
CA VAL A 4 5.19 24.78 -38.00
C VAL A 4 3.74 24.85 -37.50
N SER A 5 2.82 25.27 -38.37
CA SER A 5 1.39 25.23 -38.07
C SER A 5 0.97 23.77 -38.12
N LEU A 6 0.87 23.13 -36.97
CA LEU A 6 0.31 21.79 -36.86
C LEU A 6 -1.11 21.82 -37.43
N ILE A 7 -1.31 21.11 -38.55
CA ILE A 7 -2.62 20.94 -39.18
C ILE A 7 -3.43 20.03 -38.26
N LEU A 8 -4.60 20.52 -37.83
CA LEU A 8 -5.52 19.72 -37.01
C LEU A 8 -6.25 18.73 -37.92
N THR A 9 -5.68 17.53 -38.08
CA THR A 9 -6.34 16.44 -38.79
C THR A 9 -7.43 15.81 -37.91
N PRO A 10 -8.44 15.13 -38.49
CA PRO A 10 -9.45 14.40 -37.71
C PRO A 10 -8.83 13.37 -36.74
N VAL A 11 -7.76 12.70 -37.17
CA VAL A 11 -6.99 11.76 -36.33
C VAL A 11 -6.33 12.48 -35.15
N LEU A 12 -5.73 13.64 -35.38
CA LEU A 12 -5.13 14.44 -34.31
C LEU A 12 -6.20 15.00 -33.36
N ALA A 13 -7.36 15.40 -33.89
CA ALA A 13 -8.49 15.82 -33.07
C ALA A 13 -8.98 14.68 -32.17
N GLN A 14 -9.12 13.46 -32.71
CA GLN A 14 -9.50 12.28 -31.94
C GLN A 14 -8.43 11.89 -30.91
N ALA A 15 -7.14 11.90 -31.27
CA ALA A 15 -6.06 11.65 -30.32
C ALA A 15 -6.04 12.68 -29.17
N LEU A 16 -6.37 13.95 -29.47
CA LEU A 16 -6.54 14.98 -28.44
C LEU A 16 -7.77 14.72 -27.56
N HIS A 17 -8.82 14.08 -28.07
CA HIS A 17 -9.97 13.59 -27.29
C HIS A 17 -9.57 12.47 -26.34
N ASP A 18 -8.76 11.52 -26.80
CA ASP A 18 -8.42 10.29 -26.09
C ASP A 18 -7.30 10.48 -25.04
N LEU A 19 -6.48 11.51 -25.20
CA LEU A 19 -5.39 11.87 -24.29
C LEU A 19 -5.70 13.14 -23.50
N PRO A 20 -6.55 13.07 -22.46
CA PRO A 20 -6.98 14.25 -21.71
C PRO A 20 -5.87 14.81 -20.83
N ILE A 21 -4.92 14.00 -20.37
CA ILE A 21 -3.86 14.43 -19.46
C ILE A 21 -2.80 15.23 -20.22
N PHE A 22 -2.56 16.47 -19.78
CA PHE A 22 -1.74 17.44 -20.50
C PHE A 22 -0.29 16.96 -20.75
N ASN A 23 0.38 16.48 -19.70
CA ASN A 23 1.78 16.06 -19.81
C ASN A 23 1.94 14.77 -20.62
N GLU A 24 0.95 13.88 -20.57
CA GLU A 24 0.94 12.62 -21.31
C GLU A 24 0.65 12.87 -22.79
N ALA A 25 -0.33 13.72 -23.11
CA ALA A 25 -0.59 14.17 -24.47
C ALA A 25 0.64 14.89 -25.08
N LYS A 26 1.33 15.70 -24.28
CA LYS A 26 2.58 16.36 -24.68
C LYS A 26 3.66 15.33 -25.04
N ALA A 27 3.84 14.31 -24.20
CA ALA A 27 4.82 13.25 -24.42
C ALA A 27 4.46 12.38 -25.65
N ALA A 28 3.20 11.97 -25.77
CA ALA A 28 2.71 11.13 -26.86
C ALA A 28 2.76 11.83 -28.22
N LEU A 29 2.48 13.13 -28.26
CA LEU A 29 2.48 13.92 -29.51
C LEU A 29 3.85 14.53 -29.84
N GLY A 30 4.81 14.49 -28.92
CA GLY A 30 6.14 15.08 -29.13
C GLY A 30 6.14 16.60 -29.36
N ILE A 31 5.11 17.31 -28.85
CA ILE A 31 4.92 18.74 -29.09
C ILE A 31 5.20 19.61 -27.84
N SER A 32 5.42 20.90 -28.06
CA SER A 32 5.59 21.85 -26.95
C SER A 32 4.27 22.10 -26.21
N HIS A 33 4.37 22.59 -24.97
CA HIS A 33 3.22 22.98 -24.15
C HIS A 33 2.34 24.02 -24.89
N THR A 34 2.97 25.02 -25.49
CA THR A 34 2.30 26.08 -26.26
C THR A 34 1.56 25.52 -27.48
N ALA A 35 2.17 24.58 -28.21
CA ALA A 35 1.56 23.94 -29.37
C ALA A 35 0.33 23.09 -28.98
N LEU A 36 0.43 22.31 -27.89
CA LEU A 36 -0.70 21.53 -27.38
C LEU A 36 -1.88 22.41 -26.94
N ASN A 37 -1.59 23.53 -26.26
CA ASN A 37 -2.61 24.51 -25.88
C ASN A 37 -3.30 25.14 -27.10
N GLN A 38 -2.53 25.50 -28.13
CA GLN A 38 -3.09 26.05 -29.37
C GLN A 38 -3.98 25.04 -30.09
N LEU A 39 -3.55 23.77 -30.19
CA LEU A 39 -4.35 22.71 -30.78
C LEU A 39 -5.66 22.49 -30.02
N ARG A 40 -5.61 22.38 -28.69
CA ARG A 40 -6.81 22.19 -27.86
C ARG A 40 -7.79 23.37 -27.93
N ARG A 41 -7.28 24.61 -28.00
CA ARG A 41 -8.11 25.81 -28.23
C ARG A 41 -8.85 25.76 -29.56
N ARG A 42 -8.22 25.24 -30.62
CA ARG A 42 -8.83 25.11 -31.96
C ARG A 42 -9.99 24.11 -31.98
N VAL A 43 -10.04 23.14 -31.08
CA VAL A 43 -11.17 22.20 -30.95
C VAL A 43 -12.27 22.73 -30.02
N ALA A 44 -12.22 24.01 -29.61
CA ALA A 44 -13.20 24.67 -28.73
C ALA A 44 -13.52 23.91 -27.43
N MET A 45 -12.61 23.05 -26.97
CA MET A 45 -12.80 22.25 -25.77
C MET A 45 -12.02 22.84 -24.60
N ARG A 46 -12.75 23.12 -23.51
CA ARG A 46 -12.12 23.44 -22.22
C ARG A 46 -11.47 22.17 -21.69
N HIS A 47 -10.14 22.18 -21.62
CA HIS A 47 -9.32 21.06 -21.13
C HIS A 47 -9.82 20.46 -19.81
N ARG A 48 -10.27 21.31 -18.88
CA ARG A 48 -10.80 20.89 -17.59
C ARG A 48 -12.06 20.03 -17.72
N ASP A 49 -12.97 20.41 -18.61
CA ASP A 49 -14.25 19.71 -18.80
C ASP A 49 -14.03 18.35 -19.48
N GLN A 50 -13.08 18.27 -20.40
CA GLN A 50 -12.67 17.02 -21.04
C GLN A 50 -12.02 16.06 -20.04
N LEU A 51 -11.12 16.58 -19.19
CA LEU A 51 -10.45 15.78 -18.17
C LEU A 51 -11.46 15.28 -17.14
N ASP A 52 -12.33 16.15 -16.64
CA ASP A 52 -13.39 15.76 -15.70
C ASP A 52 -14.35 14.74 -16.31
N ARG A 53 -14.72 14.87 -17.59
CA ARG A 53 -15.55 13.87 -18.30
C ARG A 53 -14.84 12.53 -18.42
N TRP A 54 -13.59 12.52 -18.88
CA TRP A 54 -12.82 11.27 -19.04
C TRP A 54 -12.70 10.46 -17.74
N TRP A 55 -12.49 11.15 -16.61
CA TRP A 55 -12.44 10.51 -15.29
C TRP A 55 -13.82 10.03 -14.83
N ARG A 56 -14.88 10.79 -15.10
CA ARG A 56 -16.26 10.40 -14.75
C ARG A 56 -16.74 9.21 -15.56
N ASP A 57 -16.42 9.14 -16.85
CA ASP A 57 -16.77 8.00 -17.71
C ASP A 57 -16.09 6.69 -17.25
N ARG A 58 -14.99 6.81 -16.50
CA ARG A 58 -14.21 5.69 -15.95
C ARG A 58 -14.34 5.57 -14.44
N ILE A 59 -15.35 6.19 -13.84
CA ILE A 59 -15.50 6.25 -12.38
C ILE A 59 -15.66 4.86 -11.76
N ASP A 60 -16.30 3.93 -12.45
CA ASP A 60 -16.46 2.55 -11.95
C ASP A 60 -15.14 1.79 -11.97
N GLY A 61 -14.34 1.94 -13.03
CA GLY A 61 -12.98 1.44 -13.07
C GLY A 61 -12.11 2.06 -11.97
N LEU A 62 -12.26 3.37 -11.73
CA LEU A 62 -11.53 4.10 -10.69
C LEU A 62 -11.90 3.61 -9.28
N LYS A 63 -13.13 3.15 -9.06
CA LYS A 63 -13.61 2.58 -7.78
C LYS A 63 -13.19 1.13 -7.56
N THR A 64 -13.08 0.34 -8.63
CA THR A 64 -12.98 -1.13 -8.54
C THR A 64 -11.57 -1.65 -8.79
N LEU A 65 -10.80 -1.01 -9.66
CA LEU A 65 -9.47 -1.48 -10.05
C LEU A 65 -8.38 -0.98 -9.09
N PRO A 66 -7.30 -1.77 -8.88
CA PRO A 66 -6.09 -1.26 -8.25
C PRO A 66 -5.54 -0.05 -9.01
N ILE A 67 -4.97 0.92 -8.29
CA ILE A 67 -4.38 2.15 -8.89
C ILE A 67 -3.42 1.80 -10.03
N ASP A 68 -2.51 0.84 -9.81
CA ASP A 68 -1.52 0.44 -10.82
C ASP A 68 -2.15 -0.28 -12.01
N THR A 69 -3.22 -1.04 -11.78
CA THR A 69 -3.97 -1.72 -12.84
C THR A 69 -4.75 -0.72 -13.69
N PHE A 70 -5.45 0.23 -13.05
CA PHE A 70 -6.13 1.32 -13.73
C PHE A 70 -5.13 2.14 -14.56
N ALA A 71 -4.00 2.51 -13.95
CA ALA A 71 -2.91 3.23 -14.61
C ALA A 71 -2.45 2.52 -15.88
N ARG A 72 -2.23 1.20 -15.82
CA ARG A 72 -1.82 0.40 -16.97
C ARG A 72 -2.91 0.29 -18.04
N CYS A 73 -4.16 0.00 -17.65
CA CYS A 73 -5.27 -0.18 -18.60
C CYS A 73 -5.57 1.09 -19.40
N TYR A 74 -5.40 2.26 -18.79
CA TYR A 74 -5.76 3.53 -19.40
C TYR A 74 -4.54 4.40 -19.77
N GLY A 75 -3.32 3.88 -19.61
CA GLY A 75 -2.09 4.55 -20.02
C GLY A 75 -1.78 5.83 -19.24
N VAL A 76 -2.17 5.91 -17.97
CA VAL A 76 -2.05 7.12 -17.13
C VAL A 76 -1.11 6.89 -15.96
N HIS A 77 -0.44 7.93 -15.45
CA HIS A 77 0.50 7.78 -14.34
C HIS A 77 -0.20 7.43 -13.00
N PRO A 78 0.32 6.48 -12.19
CA PRO A 78 -0.29 6.07 -10.92
C PRO A 78 -0.58 7.22 -9.94
N ASP A 79 0.33 8.19 -9.82
CA ASP A 79 0.12 9.36 -8.95
C ASP A 79 -1.07 10.22 -9.40
N THR A 80 -1.32 10.29 -10.71
CA THR A 80 -2.46 11.04 -11.23
C THR A 80 -3.75 10.29 -10.92
N VAL A 81 -3.76 8.96 -11.09
CA VAL A 81 -4.89 8.11 -10.68
C VAL A 81 -5.20 8.30 -9.19
N LYS A 82 -4.18 8.31 -8.33
CA LYS A 82 -4.33 8.51 -6.90
C LYS A 82 -4.98 9.86 -6.55
N ALA A 83 -4.53 10.95 -7.18
CA ALA A 83 -5.09 12.29 -6.97
C ALA A 83 -6.56 12.36 -7.39
N TYR A 84 -6.91 11.77 -8.54
CA TYR A 84 -8.29 11.78 -9.04
C TYR A 84 -9.21 10.81 -8.30
N HIS A 85 -8.71 9.65 -7.88
CA HIS A 85 -9.43 8.75 -6.98
C HIS A 85 -9.82 9.50 -5.70
N GLN A 86 -8.86 10.16 -5.04
CA GLN A 86 -9.12 10.91 -3.81
C GLN A 86 -10.18 12.01 -4.00
N ARG A 87 -10.12 12.71 -5.14
CA ARG A 87 -11.03 13.83 -5.45
C ARG A 87 -12.45 13.39 -5.83
N LEU A 88 -12.60 12.30 -6.60
CA LEU A 88 -13.88 11.90 -7.21
C LEU A 88 -14.58 10.75 -6.49
N VAL A 89 -13.81 9.83 -5.91
CA VAL A 89 -14.35 8.69 -5.13
C VAL A 89 -14.32 8.99 -3.64
N GLY A 90 -13.44 9.89 -3.21
CA GLY A 90 -13.16 10.18 -1.81
C GLY A 90 -11.88 9.48 -1.36
N PRO A 91 -11.48 9.66 -0.08
CA PRO A 91 -10.32 8.96 0.47
C PRO A 91 -10.51 7.47 0.21
N THR A 92 -9.50 6.84 -0.40
CA THR A 92 -9.50 5.39 -0.56
C THR A 92 -9.76 4.79 0.81
N GLN A 93 -10.92 4.15 0.99
CA GLN A 93 -11.14 3.36 2.20
C GLN A 93 -9.94 2.40 2.29
N PRO A 94 -9.16 2.43 3.38
CA PRO A 94 -7.96 1.63 3.49
C PRO A 94 -8.37 0.16 3.61
N GLY A 95 -8.68 -0.53 2.50
CA GLY A 95 -9.13 -1.92 2.59
C GLY A 95 -9.44 -2.64 1.28
N THR A 96 -10.02 -2.00 0.26
CA THR A 96 -10.69 -2.77 -0.80
C THR A 96 -9.79 -3.42 -1.85
N ASN A 97 -8.47 -3.13 -1.90
CA ASN A 97 -7.57 -3.70 -2.90
C ASN A 97 -6.36 -4.48 -2.34
N ARG A 98 -6.40 -4.85 -1.05
CA ARG A 98 -5.29 -5.54 -0.38
C ARG A 98 -5.63 -6.94 0.10
N THR A 99 -6.78 -7.49 -0.27
CA THR A 99 -7.21 -8.83 0.16
C THR A 99 -6.16 -9.89 -0.15
N TRP A 100 -5.56 -9.86 -1.35
CA TRP A 100 -4.49 -10.78 -1.73
C TRP A 100 -3.22 -10.61 -0.89
N GLU A 101 -2.84 -9.36 -0.58
CA GLU A 101 -1.66 -9.04 0.24
C GLU A 101 -1.87 -9.53 1.66
N TYR A 102 -3.07 -9.35 2.21
CA TYR A 102 -3.41 -9.78 3.56
C TYR A 102 -3.45 -11.30 3.65
N GLN A 103 -4.07 -11.97 2.66
CA GLN A 103 -4.04 -13.43 2.55
C GLN A 103 -2.61 -13.96 2.44
N ARG A 104 -1.75 -13.31 1.63
CA ARG A 104 -0.36 -13.72 1.44
C ARG A 104 0.47 -13.53 2.72
N VAL A 105 0.37 -12.39 3.39
CA VAL A 105 1.04 -12.14 4.67
C VAL A 105 0.61 -13.17 5.71
N ASN A 106 -0.69 -13.49 5.79
CA ASN A 106 -1.19 -14.51 6.72
C ASN A 106 -0.64 -15.90 6.40
N GLN A 107 -0.68 -16.29 5.13
CA GLN A 107 -0.13 -17.58 4.69
C GLN A 107 1.35 -17.69 5.08
N LEU A 108 2.14 -16.65 4.80
CA LEU A 108 3.57 -16.62 5.14
C LEU A 108 3.79 -16.65 6.66
N MET A 109 2.97 -15.94 7.44
CA MET A 109 3.05 -15.97 8.91
C MET A 109 2.71 -17.36 9.48
N VAL A 110 1.68 -18.03 8.95
CA VAL A 110 1.34 -19.40 9.33
C VAL A 110 2.51 -20.33 9.06
N MET A 111 3.00 -20.35 7.82
CA MET A 111 4.13 -21.19 7.41
C MET A 111 5.38 -20.93 8.25
N PHE A 112 5.66 -19.66 8.54
CA PHE A 112 6.78 -19.26 9.36
C PHE A 112 6.67 -19.82 10.78
N LEU A 113 5.51 -19.64 11.44
CA LEU A 113 5.31 -20.16 12.79
C LEU A 113 5.26 -21.69 12.82
N ASP A 114 4.67 -22.35 11.83
CA ASP A 114 4.68 -23.82 11.76
C ASP A 114 6.11 -24.39 11.69
N HIS A 115 7.06 -23.64 11.11
CA HIS A 115 8.44 -24.08 10.98
C HIS A 115 9.34 -23.66 12.15
N HIS A 116 9.10 -22.49 12.75
CA HIS A 116 10.03 -21.86 13.69
C HIS A 116 9.48 -21.64 15.11
N ALA A 117 8.19 -21.91 15.39
CA ALA A 117 7.58 -21.56 16.69
C ALA A 117 8.24 -22.25 17.90
N ASP A 118 8.75 -23.47 17.72
CA ASP A 118 9.29 -24.27 18.83
C ASP A 118 10.80 -24.09 19.04
N THR A 119 11.53 -23.64 18.02
CA THR A 119 13.00 -23.55 18.03
C THR A 119 13.52 -22.12 17.88
N GLY A 120 12.73 -21.24 17.26
CA GLY A 120 13.14 -19.89 16.89
C GLY A 120 12.92 -18.82 17.97
N PHE A 121 12.21 -19.15 19.05
CA PHE A 121 11.82 -18.21 20.09
C PHE A 121 12.28 -18.65 21.48
N THR A 122 12.75 -17.70 22.28
CA THR A 122 13.05 -17.94 23.70
C THR A 122 11.78 -17.77 24.54
N ASP A 123 11.55 -18.67 25.50
CA ASP A 123 10.46 -18.50 26.48
C ASP A 123 10.66 -17.20 27.29
N LEU A 124 9.67 -16.31 27.23
CA LEU A 124 9.69 -15.01 27.88
C LEU A 124 9.79 -15.12 29.41
N ARG A 125 9.17 -16.14 30.02
CA ARG A 125 9.22 -16.36 31.47
C ARG A 125 10.64 -16.67 31.91
N HIS A 126 11.35 -17.52 31.17
CA HIS A 126 12.75 -17.83 31.42
C HIS A 126 13.64 -16.58 31.25
N ALA A 127 13.45 -15.83 30.17
CA ALA A 127 14.23 -14.61 29.93
C ALA A 127 13.98 -13.50 30.97
N LYS A 128 12.78 -13.43 31.56
CA LYS A 128 12.49 -12.50 32.67
C LYS A 128 13.16 -12.90 33.98
N GLN A 129 13.29 -14.19 34.25
CA GLN A 129 13.91 -14.71 35.49
C GLN A 129 15.43 -14.71 35.42
N ASN A 130 16.00 -14.93 34.23
CA ASN A 130 17.44 -14.94 34.02
C ASN A 130 17.83 -14.04 32.84
N PRO A 131 18.33 -12.82 33.12
CA PRO A 131 18.76 -11.87 32.09
C PRO A 131 19.91 -12.35 31.19
N ALA A 132 20.63 -13.41 31.59
CA ALA A 132 21.71 -13.99 30.80
C ALA A 132 21.20 -14.86 29.63
N ILE A 133 19.92 -15.23 29.62
CA ILE A 133 19.33 -15.98 28.52
C ILE A 133 19.14 -15.03 27.33
N PRO A 134 19.77 -15.31 26.17
CA PRO A 134 19.63 -14.46 25.00
C PRO A 134 18.22 -14.56 24.39
N MET A 135 17.86 -13.52 23.64
CA MET A 135 16.70 -13.58 22.76
C MET A 135 16.90 -14.68 21.73
N GLY A 136 15.81 -15.41 21.42
CA GLY A 136 15.81 -16.38 20.34
C GLY A 136 16.02 -15.68 19.01
N GLU A 137 16.29 -16.46 17.95
CA GLU A 137 16.58 -15.92 16.63
C GLU A 137 15.51 -14.93 16.15
N TYR A 138 14.23 -15.20 16.46
CA TYR A 138 13.09 -14.41 16.01
C TYR A 138 12.38 -13.64 17.11
N GLY A 139 12.80 -13.79 18.37
CA GLY A 139 12.24 -13.06 19.50
C GLY A 139 11.93 -13.93 20.70
N TYR A 140 10.81 -13.63 21.35
CA TYR A 140 10.33 -14.36 22.53
C TYR A 140 8.95 -14.96 22.29
N ARG A 141 8.61 -16.00 23.05
CA ARG A 141 7.28 -16.61 23.09
C ARG A 141 6.74 -16.56 24.51
N GLU A 142 5.45 -16.28 24.67
CA GLU A 142 4.74 -16.30 25.94
C GLU A 142 3.48 -17.15 25.80
N GLU A 143 3.34 -18.18 26.65
CA GLU A 143 2.08 -18.93 26.74
C GLU A 143 1.03 -18.11 27.50
N THR A 144 -0.12 -17.90 26.86
CA THR A 144 -1.30 -17.23 27.43
C THR A 144 -2.51 -18.16 27.43
N PRO A 145 -3.56 -17.89 28.23
CA PRO A 145 -4.79 -18.69 28.19
C PRO A 145 -5.46 -18.77 26.82
N GLN A 146 -5.23 -17.78 25.95
CA GLN A 146 -5.75 -17.71 24.58
C GLN A 146 -4.83 -18.40 23.55
N GLY A 147 -3.68 -18.93 23.99
CA GLY A 147 -2.67 -19.54 23.13
C GLY A 147 -1.32 -18.83 23.17
N PRO A 148 -0.34 -19.31 22.37
CA PRO A 148 0.99 -18.72 22.34
C PRO A 148 0.99 -17.34 21.68
N VAL A 149 1.67 -16.39 22.32
CA VAL A 149 1.95 -15.06 21.78
C VAL A 149 3.43 -14.96 21.44
N TYR A 150 3.73 -14.59 20.20
CA TYR A 150 5.07 -14.42 19.65
C TYR A 150 5.43 -12.94 19.62
N LEU A 151 6.58 -12.60 20.22
CA LEU A 151 7.07 -11.24 20.38
C LEU A 151 8.21 -10.98 19.38
N PHE A 152 7.88 -10.38 18.24
CA PHE A 152 8.84 -10.04 17.21
C PHE A 152 9.40 -8.63 17.41
N THR A 153 10.70 -8.45 17.19
CA THR A 153 11.25 -7.11 16.87
C THR A 153 10.88 -6.74 15.43
N SER A 154 10.97 -5.46 15.08
CA SER A 154 10.79 -4.98 13.70
C SER A 154 11.61 -5.77 12.68
N ASP A 155 12.89 -6.00 12.98
CA ASP A 155 13.82 -6.68 12.07
C ASP A 155 13.47 -8.17 11.93
N THR A 156 13.15 -8.84 13.04
CA THR A 156 12.75 -10.25 13.02
C THR A 156 11.45 -10.47 12.25
N LEU A 157 10.51 -9.53 12.33
CA LEU A 157 9.24 -9.59 11.62
C LEU A 157 9.42 -9.42 10.11
N VAL A 158 10.31 -8.51 9.68
CA VAL A 158 10.66 -8.35 8.26
C VAL A 158 11.41 -9.57 7.74
N ARG A 159 12.31 -10.17 8.54
CA ARG A 159 13.00 -11.41 8.15
C ARG A 159 12.04 -12.60 8.03
N ALA A 160 11.02 -12.66 8.87
CA ALA A 160 9.99 -13.70 8.80
C ALA A 160 9.16 -13.60 7.50
N ILE A 161 8.96 -12.38 6.98
CA ILE A 161 8.14 -12.12 5.79
C ILE A 161 8.88 -11.13 4.86
N PRO A 162 9.97 -11.57 4.19
CA PRO A 162 10.85 -10.67 3.45
C PRO A 162 10.20 -10.07 2.19
N GLU A 163 9.10 -10.67 1.72
CA GLU A 163 8.32 -10.21 0.57
C GLU A 163 7.70 -8.81 0.77
N PHE A 164 7.56 -8.36 2.04
CA PHE A 164 6.83 -7.14 2.36
C PHE A 164 7.61 -6.22 3.31
N THR A 165 7.41 -4.91 3.16
CA THR A 165 7.91 -3.94 4.13
C THR A 165 7.20 -4.11 5.48
N LEU A 166 7.87 -3.76 6.59
CA LEU A 166 7.28 -3.76 7.93
C LEU A 166 5.87 -3.12 7.99
N LYS A 167 5.70 -1.96 7.34
CA LYS A 167 4.41 -1.23 7.29
C LYS A 167 3.29 -2.03 6.62
N ARG A 168 3.62 -2.86 5.62
CA ARG A 168 2.66 -3.70 4.91
C ARG A 168 2.31 -4.94 5.73
N ILE A 169 3.34 -5.60 6.29
CA ILE A 169 3.17 -6.74 7.21
C ILE A 169 2.28 -6.36 8.38
N SER A 170 2.63 -5.29 9.10
CA SER A 170 1.93 -4.91 10.32
C SER A 170 0.44 -4.60 10.07
N ARG A 171 0.14 -3.94 8.94
CA ARG A 171 -1.24 -3.62 8.53
C ARG A 171 -2.03 -4.88 8.16
N ALA A 172 -1.41 -5.81 7.46
CA ALA A 172 -2.05 -7.05 7.06
C ALA A 172 -2.40 -7.91 8.27
N LEU A 173 -1.45 -8.06 9.21
CA LEU A 173 -1.65 -8.82 10.45
C LEU A 173 -2.72 -8.17 11.35
N GLU A 174 -2.75 -6.84 11.44
CA GLU A 174 -3.81 -6.12 12.18
C GLU A 174 -5.18 -6.31 11.53
N ALA A 175 -5.28 -6.10 10.22
CA ALA A 175 -6.54 -6.22 9.48
C ALA A 175 -7.15 -7.63 9.53
N THR A 176 -6.34 -8.63 9.90
CA THR A 176 -6.75 -10.04 9.95
C THR A 176 -6.71 -10.62 11.36
N GLY A 177 -6.54 -9.78 12.39
CA GLY A 177 -6.68 -10.18 13.79
C GLY A 177 -5.49 -10.94 14.37
N TRP A 178 -4.34 -10.96 13.70
CA TRP A 178 -3.11 -11.60 14.21
C TRP A 178 -2.38 -10.76 15.26
N VAL A 179 -2.57 -9.45 15.21
CA VAL A 179 -2.02 -8.51 16.20
C VAL A 179 -3.19 -7.89 16.94
N GLU A 180 -3.09 -7.85 18.26
CA GLU A 180 -4.13 -7.27 19.11
C GLU A 180 -4.39 -5.83 18.66
N ALA A 181 -5.65 -5.52 18.33
CA ALA A 181 -6.05 -4.20 17.84
C ALA A 181 -5.55 -3.14 18.81
N SER A 182 -4.59 -2.34 18.35
CA SER A 182 -4.04 -1.26 19.16
C SER A 182 -5.11 -0.19 19.27
N THR A 183 -5.28 0.39 20.46
CA THR A 183 -6.12 1.58 20.65
C THR A 183 -5.63 2.63 19.66
N TRP A 184 -6.49 3.01 18.71
CA TRP A 184 -6.20 4.04 17.73
C TRP A 184 -5.93 5.36 18.46
N VAL A 185 -4.67 5.75 18.59
CA VAL A 185 -4.32 7.10 19.03
C VAL A 185 -4.01 7.90 17.77
N ASN A 186 -4.89 8.83 17.42
CA ASN A 186 -4.70 9.80 16.32
C ASN A 186 -4.47 9.20 14.91
N GLY A 187 -5.05 8.05 14.58
CA GLY A 187 -5.06 7.55 13.20
C GLY A 187 -3.75 6.93 12.70
N GLU A 188 -2.78 6.66 13.58
CA GLU A 188 -1.50 6.04 13.19
C GLU A 188 -1.26 4.64 13.79
N LYS A 189 -1.02 3.69 12.87
CA LYS A 189 -0.33 2.38 12.90
C LYS A 189 -0.56 1.42 14.10
N PRO A 190 -0.49 0.09 13.86
CA PRO A 190 -0.32 -0.87 14.95
C PRO A 190 1.06 -0.65 15.58
N ILE A 191 1.06 -0.13 16.80
CA ILE A 191 2.30 0.24 17.50
C ILE A 191 2.82 -1.01 18.21
N PRO A 192 4.07 -1.44 17.97
CA PRO A 192 4.68 -2.50 18.76
C PRO A 192 4.60 -2.12 20.25
N LYS A 193 4.13 -3.04 21.09
CA LYS A 193 3.90 -2.76 22.51
C LYS A 193 5.23 -2.80 23.27
N PRO A 194 5.48 -1.84 24.18
CA PRO A 194 6.68 -1.87 24.99
C PRO A 194 6.65 -3.05 25.97
N ARG A 195 7.73 -3.82 26.01
CA ARG A 195 8.01 -4.81 27.04
C ARG A 195 9.36 -4.53 27.70
N ARG A 196 9.42 -4.73 29.01
CA ARG A 196 10.69 -4.75 29.75
C ARG A 196 11.17 -6.18 29.89
N ILE A 197 12.31 -6.50 29.30
CA ILE A 197 12.95 -7.82 29.31
C ILE A 197 14.42 -7.61 29.64
N SER A 198 14.97 -8.37 30.59
CA SER A 198 16.37 -8.23 31.04
C SER A 198 16.73 -6.79 31.44
N GLY A 199 15.82 -6.09 32.12
CA GLY A 199 16.00 -4.71 32.56
C GLY A 199 15.85 -3.64 31.47
N ARG A 200 15.86 -4.01 30.18
CA ARG A 200 15.74 -3.10 29.03
C ARG A 200 14.31 -3.02 28.51
N ARG A 201 13.86 -1.83 28.14
CA ARG A 201 12.55 -1.60 27.52
C ARG A 201 12.70 -1.61 26.00
N ASN A 202 12.09 -2.58 25.34
CA ASN A 202 12.07 -2.70 23.87
C ASN A 202 10.62 -2.77 23.38
N LEU A 203 10.40 -2.43 22.11
CA LEU A 203 9.09 -2.50 21.47
C LEU A 203 8.98 -3.82 20.69
N TYR A 204 7.87 -4.55 20.87
CA TYR A 204 7.63 -5.81 20.17
C TYR A 204 6.26 -5.85 19.50
N TYR A 205 6.19 -6.47 18.33
CA TYR A 205 4.93 -6.85 17.70
C TYR A 205 4.44 -8.14 18.36
N HIS A 206 3.26 -8.07 18.97
CA HIS A 206 2.62 -9.20 19.62
C HIS A 206 1.76 -9.93 18.59
N VAL A 207 2.27 -11.03 18.06
CA VAL A 207 1.61 -11.84 17.04
C VAL A 207 1.03 -13.08 17.70
N HIS A 208 -0.25 -13.35 17.46
CA HIS A 208 -0.93 -14.55 17.89
C HIS A 208 -1.71 -15.12 16.71
N ARG A 209 -1.90 -16.44 16.67
CA ARG A 209 -2.81 -17.03 15.70
C ARG A 209 -4.23 -16.58 16.06
N PRO A 210 -5.01 -16.01 15.12
CA PRO A 210 -6.42 -15.75 15.35
C PRO A 210 -7.11 -17.07 15.71
N ASN A 211 -8.03 -17.03 16.67
CA ASN A 211 -8.89 -18.18 16.96
C ASN A 211 -9.61 -18.57 15.66
N SER A 212 -9.45 -19.83 15.26
CA SER A 212 -10.16 -20.42 14.11
C SER A 212 -11.65 -20.54 14.38
#